data_AF-A0A258SNW7-F1
#
_entry.id   AF-A0A258SNW7-F1
#
_cell.length_a   1.000
_cell.length_b   1.000
_cell.length_c   1.000
_cell.angle_alpha   90.00
_cell.angle_beta   90.00
_cell.angle_gamma   90.00
#
_symmetry.space_group_name_H-M   'P 1'
#
loop_
_entity.id
_entity.type
_entity.pdbx_description
1 polymer ?
#
loop_
_entity_poly.entity_id
_entity_poly.type
_entity_poly.pdbx_seq_one_letter_code
_entity_poly.pdbx_strand_id
1 'polypeptide(L)'
;AEFVKLAVSHASGQVFDRPAAVWQRYAGKSPAAATWVWTPGARIGHLAAGRDLLILLPQPAVLHLGFDGWNHGFDRPTQPLGLALHGLKLDAAQLRSYRVLDFTWQGMDGAWLGEDFQLQLAS
;
A
#
# COMPACT_ATOMS: atom_id res chain seq x y z
N ALA A 1 -22.42 12.25 -4.55
CA ALA A 1 -21.75 11.62 -5.71
C ALA A 1 -21.30 10.24 -5.28
N GLU A 2 -22.19 9.27 -5.44
CA GLU A 2 -21.96 7.86 -5.10
C GLU A 2 -21.73 7.10 -6.40
N PHE A 3 -20.47 7.00 -6.81
CA PHE A 3 -20.00 6.15 -7.91
C PHE A 3 -18.52 5.90 -7.55
N VAL A 4 -18.04 4.69 -7.28
CA VAL A 4 -18.23 3.48 -8.06
C VAL A 4 -18.04 2.27 -7.15
N LYS A 5 -19.07 1.43 -7.12
CA LYS A 5 -19.02 0.04 -6.71
C LYS A 5 -18.17 -0.71 -7.73
N LEU A 6 -16.88 -0.94 -7.45
CA LEU A 6 -16.03 -1.87 -8.19
C LEU A 6 -15.32 -2.80 -7.21
N ALA A 7 -16.14 -3.61 -6.53
CA ALA A 7 -15.69 -4.84 -5.90
C ALA A 7 -16.25 -6.01 -6.72
N VAL A 8 -15.77 -6.18 -7.96
CA VAL A 8 -15.91 -7.45 -8.71
C VAL A 8 -14.68 -7.64 -9.60
N SER A 9 -13.67 -8.31 -9.05
CA SER A 9 -12.80 -9.32 -9.66
C SER A 9 -11.77 -9.62 -8.56
N HIS A 10 -11.63 -10.82 -7.99
CA HIS A 10 -11.44 -12.07 -8.71
C HIS A 10 -11.52 -13.25 -7.71
N ALA A 11 -12.67 -13.89 -7.62
CA ALA A 11 -12.78 -15.25 -7.09
C ALA A 11 -12.56 -16.23 -8.24
N SER A 12 -11.33 -16.31 -8.75
CA SER A 12 -10.89 -17.37 -9.69
C SER A 12 -9.38 -17.30 -9.77
N GLY A 13 -8.66 -18.36 -9.45
CA GLY A 13 -7.21 -18.34 -9.51
C GLY A 13 -6.70 -18.43 -10.95
N GLN A 14 -6.81 -17.38 -11.78
CA GLN A 14 -5.91 -17.18 -12.94
C GLN A 14 -6.13 -15.88 -13.75
N VAL A 15 -5.01 -15.24 -14.12
CA VAL A 15 -4.75 -14.49 -15.38
C VAL A 15 -4.70 -12.95 -15.34
N PHE A 16 -3.54 -12.46 -15.82
CA PHE A 16 -3.25 -11.34 -16.74
C PHE A 16 -4.36 -10.29 -16.92
N ASP A 17 -4.09 -8.99 -16.83
CA ASP A 17 -3.16 -8.28 -17.71
C ASP A 17 -2.76 -6.95 -17.06
N ARG A 18 -1.49 -6.58 -17.21
CA ARG A 18 -1.08 -5.18 -17.07
C ARG A 18 -1.93 -4.39 -18.07
N PRO A 19 -2.67 -3.35 -17.70
CA PRO A 19 -3.27 -2.49 -18.72
C PRO A 19 -2.14 -1.76 -19.45
N ALA A 20 -1.65 -2.37 -20.54
CA ALA A 20 -0.66 -1.81 -21.45
C ALA A 20 -1.18 -0.57 -22.21
N ALA A 21 -2.43 -0.15 -21.95
CA ALA A 21 -3.10 0.94 -22.65
C ALA A 21 -3.12 2.29 -21.89
N VAL A 22 -2.62 2.40 -20.65
CA VAL A 22 -2.72 3.66 -19.87
C VAL A 22 -1.36 4.36 -19.65
N TRP A 23 -0.27 3.81 -20.18
CA TRP A 23 1.08 4.32 -19.92
C TRP A 23 1.49 5.55 -20.75
N GLN A 24 0.74 5.91 -21.79
CA GLN A 24 1.16 6.96 -22.73
C GLN A 24 0.55 8.35 -22.49
N ARG A 25 -0.30 8.53 -21.48
CA ARG A 25 -0.93 9.85 -21.20
C ARG A 25 -0.37 10.59 -19.98
N TYR A 26 0.50 9.97 -19.17
CA TYR A 26 1.23 10.63 -18.09
C TYR A 26 2.71 10.69 -18.46
N ALA A 27 3.12 11.88 -18.89
CA ALA A 27 4.37 12.16 -19.56
C ALA A 27 5.64 11.62 -18.84
N GLY A 28 6.40 10.81 -19.57
CA GLY A 28 7.82 11.07 -19.81
C GLY A 28 8.73 11.18 -18.59
N LYS A 29 8.86 10.09 -17.82
CA LYS A 29 10.10 9.68 -17.14
C LYS A 29 9.97 8.21 -16.71
N SER A 30 10.76 7.32 -17.30
CA SER A 30 10.89 5.92 -16.84
C SER A 30 11.59 5.86 -15.47
N PRO A 31 11.30 4.84 -14.64
CA PRO A 31 11.07 5.01 -13.20
C PRO A 31 12.34 4.79 -12.37
N ALA A 32 12.63 5.70 -11.44
CA ALA A 32 13.56 5.44 -10.36
C ALA A 32 12.76 4.77 -9.21
N ALA A 33 13.11 3.51 -8.92
CA ALA A 33 12.46 2.53 -8.02
C ALA A 33 11.06 2.05 -8.48
N ALA A 34 10.93 0.74 -8.68
CA ALA A 34 9.61 0.10 -8.82
C ALA A 34 8.91 0.17 -7.46
N THR A 35 7.93 1.06 -7.34
CA THR A 35 7.05 1.14 -6.15
C THR A 35 6.04 0.00 -6.23
N TRP A 36 5.97 -0.79 -5.16
CA TRP A 36 4.96 -1.84 -5.01
C TRP A 36 3.77 -1.28 -4.24
N VAL A 37 2.57 -1.72 -4.60
CA VAL A 37 1.34 -1.22 -4.00
C VAL A 37 0.69 -2.33 -3.18
N TRP A 38 0.40 -2.04 -1.92
CA TRP A 38 -0.45 -2.85 -1.07
C TRP A 38 -1.80 -2.17 -0.93
N THR A 39 -2.89 -2.94 -1.06
CA THR A 39 -4.25 -2.46 -0.78
C THR A 39 -5.03 -3.50 0.03
N PRO A 40 -6.11 -3.13 0.72
CA PRO A 40 -6.96 -4.10 1.41
C PRO A 40 -7.51 -5.20 0.49
N GLY A 41 -7.74 -4.89 -0.80
CA GLY A 41 -8.22 -5.84 -1.82
C GLY A 41 -7.12 -6.56 -2.60
N ALA A 42 -5.85 -6.16 -2.43
CA ALA A 42 -4.69 -6.76 -3.08
C ALA A 42 -3.50 -6.72 -2.11
N ARG A 43 -3.50 -7.71 -1.22
CA ARG A 43 -2.54 -7.82 -0.11
C ARG A 43 -1.32 -8.60 -0.57
N ILE A 44 -0.27 -7.90 -0.98
CA ILE A 44 1.04 -8.56 -1.18
C ILE A 44 1.59 -8.99 0.18
N GLY A 45 2.10 -10.22 0.27
CA GLY A 45 2.68 -10.76 1.51
C GLY A 45 4.20 -10.60 1.62
N HIS A 46 4.86 -10.21 0.52
CA HIS A 46 6.31 -10.10 0.43
C HIS A 46 6.72 -8.93 -0.47
N LEU A 47 7.69 -8.15 -0.02
CA LEU A 47 8.31 -7.05 -0.74
C LEU A 47 9.77 -7.39 -1.06
N ALA A 48 10.12 -7.35 -2.35
CA ALA A 48 11.50 -7.58 -2.78
C ALA A 48 12.45 -6.49 -2.26
N ALA A 49 13.72 -6.84 -2.05
CA ALA A 49 14.74 -5.93 -1.55
C ALA A 49 14.93 -4.72 -2.49
N GLY A 50 15.22 -3.56 -1.90
CA GLY A 50 15.45 -2.32 -2.66
C GLY A 50 14.20 -1.76 -3.34
N ARG A 51 13.00 -2.11 -2.89
CA ARG A 51 11.73 -1.61 -3.42
C ARG A 51 11.02 -0.69 -2.43
N ASP A 52 10.40 0.35 -2.98
CA ASP A 52 9.51 1.22 -2.24
C ASP A 52 8.15 0.55 -2.08
N LEU A 53 7.46 0.86 -0.99
CA LEU A 53 6.09 0.43 -0.72
C LEU A 53 5.14 1.63 -0.73
N LEU A 54 3.98 1.48 -1.35
CA LEU A 54 2.84 2.36 -1.20
C LEU A 54 1.68 1.58 -0.58
N ILE A 55 1.30 1.95 0.65
CA ILE A 55 0.05 1.48 1.26
C ILE A 55 -1.05 2.42 0.77
N LEU A 56 -2.03 1.88 0.04
CA LEU A 56 -3.09 2.65 -0.61
C LEU A 56 -4.47 2.26 -0.05
N LEU A 57 -5.21 3.26 0.41
CA LEU A 57 -6.51 3.14 1.07
C LEU A 57 -7.58 3.99 0.34
N PRO A 58 -8.86 3.57 0.39
CA PRO A 58 -9.96 4.30 -0.28
C PRO A 58 -10.41 5.55 0.49
N GLN A 59 -9.93 5.76 1.72
CA GLN A 59 -10.28 6.89 2.57
C GLN A 59 -9.06 7.39 3.34
N PRO A 60 -9.05 8.66 3.79
CA PRO A 60 -8.05 9.15 4.72
C PRO A 60 -7.99 8.28 5.97
N ALA A 61 -6.78 7.95 6.41
CA ALA A 61 -6.55 7.20 7.63
C ALA A 61 -5.23 7.63 8.29
N VAL A 62 -5.08 7.25 9.56
CA VAL A 62 -3.78 7.26 10.24
C VAL A 62 -3.29 5.82 10.29
N LEU A 63 -2.18 5.54 9.61
CA LEU A 63 -1.52 4.25 9.69
C LEU A 63 -0.70 4.20 10.99
N HIS A 64 -0.90 3.13 11.76
CA HIS A 64 0.02 2.73 12.82
C HIS A 64 0.96 1.67 12.24
N LEU A 65 2.26 1.93 12.31
CA LEU A 65 3.27 1.07 11.72
C LEU A 65 4.30 0.67 12.77
N GLY A 66 4.87 -0.51 12.62
CA GLY A 66 6.04 -0.96 13.36
C GLY A 66 6.84 -1.97 12.56
N PHE A 67 7.96 -2.40 13.12
CA PHE A 67 8.86 -3.34 12.47
C PHE A 67 9.14 -4.54 13.37
N ASP A 68 9.29 -5.72 12.78
CA ASP A 68 9.74 -6.93 13.45
C ASP A 68 8.99 -7.22 14.78
N GLY A 69 7.65 -7.14 14.76
CA GLY A 69 6.79 -7.30 15.92
C GLY A 69 6.48 -5.98 16.63
N TRP A 70 6.04 -4.96 15.87
CA TRP A 70 5.67 -3.64 16.38
C TRP A 70 6.78 -2.81 17.04
N ASN A 71 8.06 -3.17 16.84
CA ASN A 71 9.17 -2.36 17.32
C ASN A 71 9.25 -1.05 16.54
N HIS A 72 9.77 -0.01 17.20
CA HIS A 72 9.89 1.35 16.62
C HIS A 72 8.55 1.91 16.11
N GLY A 73 7.45 1.62 16.82
CA GLY A 73 6.10 2.02 16.44
C GLY A 73 5.95 3.52 16.15
N PHE A 74 5.27 3.86 15.07
CA PHE A 74 5.03 5.24 14.67
C PHE A 74 3.74 5.40 13.87
N ASP A 75 3.11 6.57 14.03
CA ASP A 75 1.88 6.91 13.32
C ASP A 75 2.16 7.87 12.16
N ARG A 76 1.49 7.63 11.03
CA ARG A 76 1.54 8.51 9.86
C ARG A 76 0.18 8.67 9.21
N PRO A 77 -0.30 9.90 8.99
CA PRO A 77 -1.48 10.12 8.19
C PRO A 77 -1.20 9.80 6.72
N THR A 78 -2.16 9.18 6.06
CA THR A 78 -2.15 9.05 4.60
C THR A 78 -2.28 10.41 3.92
N GLN A 79 -1.63 10.57 2.77
CA GLN A 79 -1.74 11.76 1.93
C GLN A 79 -2.69 11.51 0.76
N PRO A 80 -3.43 12.53 0.26
CA PRO A 80 -4.25 12.39 -0.93
C PRO A 80 -3.37 12.16 -2.17
N LEU A 81 -3.75 11.19 -3.01
CA LEU A 81 -3.04 10.82 -4.24
C LEU A 81 -3.87 11.11 -5.51
N GLY A 82 -5.01 11.77 -5.36
CA GLY A 82 -6.00 12.00 -6.42
C GLY A 82 -7.02 10.86 -6.53
N LEU A 83 -8.08 11.05 -7.32
CA LEU A 83 -9.15 10.04 -7.53
C LEU A 83 -9.76 9.49 -6.23
N ALA A 84 -9.84 10.30 -5.18
CA ALA A 84 -10.31 9.92 -3.84
C ALA A 84 -9.48 8.78 -3.19
N LEU A 85 -8.24 8.58 -3.63
CA LEU A 85 -7.30 7.64 -3.01
C LEU A 85 -6.36 8.34 -2.05
N HIS A 86 -6.02 7.63 -0.99
CA HIS A 86 -5.12 8.08 0.05
C HIS A 86 -4.01 7.05 0.26
N GLY A 87 -2.78 7.49 0.51
CA GLY A 87 -1.72 6.54 0.76
C GLY A 87 -0.52 7.08 1.51
N LEU A 88 0.34 6.15 1.92
CA LEU A 88 1.62 6.42 2.56
C LEU A 88 2.71 5.66 1.81
N LYS A 89 3.71 6.40 1.33
CA LYS A 89 4.91 5.81 0.73
C LYS A 89 5.97 5.57 1.80
N LEU A 90 6.53 4.37 1.81
CA LEU A 90 7.71 4.00 2.59
C LEU A 90 8.85 3.70 1.61
N ASP A 91 9.95 4.42 1.74
CA ASP A 91 11.08 4.25 0.85
C ASP A 91 11.91 3.01 1.22
N ALA A 92 12.49 2.36 0.21
CA ALA A 92 13.31 1.15 0.39
C ALA A 92 14.42 1.33 1.43
N ALA A 93 14.98 2.54 1.53
CA ALA A 93 16.01 2.89 2.50
C ALA A 93 15.55 2.75 3.96
N GLN A 94 14.27 3.05 4.23
CA GLN A 94 13.66 2.87 5.55
C GLN A 94 13.41 1.39 5.84
N LEU A 95 13.04 0.62 4.81
CA LEU A 95 12.63 -0.78 4.94
C LEU A 95 13.80 -1.76 5.03
N ARG A 96 14.96 -1.44 4.41
CA ARG A 96 16.09 -2.37 4.23
C ARG A 96 16.68 -2.99 5.50
N SER A 97 16.43 -2.41 6.68
CA SER A 97 17.05 -2.86 7.93
C SER A 97 16.15 -3.78 8.75
N TYR A 98 14.95 -4.10 8.25
CA TYR A 98 13.91 -4.85 8.96
C TYR A 98 13.47 -6.05 8.13
N ARG A 99 12.88 -7.06 8.80
CA ARG A 99 12.39 -8.28 8.13
C ARG A 99 10.89 -8.28 7.95
N VAL A 100 10.16 -7.60 8.83
CA VAL A 100 8.71 -7.51 8.78
C VAL A 100 8.30 -6.06 8.99
N LEU A 101 7.35 -5.58 8.18
CA LEU A 101 6.56 -4.39 8.47
C LEU A 101 5.21 -4.85 9.04
N ASP A 102 4.91 -4.44 10.26
CA ASP A 102 3.61 -4.60 10.90
C ASP A 102 2.82 -3.30 10.74
N PHE A 103 1.54 -3.39 10.39
CA PHE A 103 0.71 -2.19 10.30
C PHE A 103 -0.77 -2.47 10.46
N THR A 104 -1.47 -1.44 10.94
CA THR A 104 -2.93 -1.33 10.97
C THR A 104 -3.29 0.14 10.75
N TRP A 105 -4.57 0.51 10.74
CA TRP A 105 -4.96 1.91 10.62
C TRP A 105 -6.21 2.26 11.43
N GLN A 106 -6.27 3.54 11.78
CA GLN A 106 -7.43 4.20 12.34
C GLN A 106 -8.14 5.01 11.24
N GLY A 107 -9.45 4.79 11.11
CA GLY A 107 -10.32 5.54 10.20
C GLY A 107 -10.56 6.98 10.66
N MET A 108 -11.21 7.78 9.81
CA MET A 108 -11.54 9.18 10.12
C MET A 108 -12.51 9.33 11.30
N ASP A 109 -13.31 8.30 11.57
CA ASP A 109 -14.22 8.21 12.71
C ASP A 109 -13.49 7.91 14.04
N GLY A 110 -12.17 7.71 13.99
CA GLY A 110 -11.36 7.33 15.14
C GLY A 110 -11.45 5.84 15.48
N ALA A 111 -12.15 5.03 14.67
CA ALA A 111 -12.21 3.60 14.88
C ALA A 111 -10.96 2.91 14.31
N TRP A 112 -10.38 2.01 15.09
CA TRP A 112 -9.36 1.08 14.57
C TRP A 112 -10.02 0.07 13.65
N LEU A 113 -9.29 -0.37 12.62
CA LEU A 113 -9.75 -1.44 11.73
C LEU A 113 -10.04 -2.75 12.50
N GLY A 114 -9.25 -3.03 13.54
CA GLY A 114 -9.34 -4.28 14.32
C GLY A 114 -8.71 -5.50 13.63
N GLU A 115 -7.95 -5.28 12.55
CA GLU A 115 -7.11 -6.28 11.88
C GLU A 115 -5.69 -5.73 11.76
N ASP A 116 -4.70 -6.59 12.01
CA ASP A 116 -3.29 -6.29 11.88
C ASP A 116 -2.73 -6.98 10.63
N PHE A 117 -1.84 -6.30 9.93
CA PHE A 117 -1.19 -6.81 8.73
C PHE A 117 0.31 -6.95 8.91
N GLN A 118 0.87 -7.94 8.24
CA GLN A 118 2.29 -8.16 8.16
C GLN A 118 2.74 -8.26 6.71
N LEU A 119 3.83 -7.58 6.39
CA LEU A 119 4.50 -7.66 5.10
C LEU A 119 5.94 -8.11 5.31
N GLN A 120 6.31 -9.23 4.69
CA GLN A 120 7.68 -9.72 4.71
C GLN A 120 8.57 -8.82 3.84
N LEU A 121 9.71 -8.41 4.37
CA LEU A 121 10.69 -7.56 3.72
C LEU A 121 11.92 -8.40 3.38
N ALA A 122 12.26 -8.50 2.09
CA ALA A 122 13.50 -9.14 1.69
C ALA A 122 14.71 -8.28 2.04
N SER A 123 15.73 -8.95 2.58
CA SER A 123 17.07 -8.44 2.86
C SER A 123 17.90 -8.24 1.59
#